data_AF-A0A024TPC7-F1
#
_entry.id   AF-A0A024TPC7-F1
#
_cell.length_a   1.000
_cell.length_b   1.000
_cell.length_c   1.000
_cell.angle_alpha   90.00
_cell.angle_beta   90.00
_cell.angle_gamma   90.00
#
_symmetry.space_group_name_H-M   'P 1'
#
loop_
_entity.id
_entity.type
_entity.pdbx_description
1 polymer ?
#
loop_
_entity_poly.entity_id
_entity_poly.type
_entity_poly.pdbx_seq_one_letter_code
_entity_poly.pdbx_strand_id
1 'polypeptide(L)'
;MSNKEARNPKNEQLAQAFEDIASYEFKHGGLNTGAGASYSKIAQAIREVDEEITSGEMAMQYRDIGAKSASMIDEYLEKGKISKPATKHVPGQDDRDDDEGNEPKHHHHSGHHSKHKGHGDEGSHHKSSHHAKAKNYKNQALADAFEDLAHYDRKIGDSNAGMSYSKVAEAIRDADIEVESGDHAMKHIPGVGKKSAAAINEFLATGKIEMNAPNKEPDQEEEGQGDDERQDVDDTSRYKGHKHMHATNPKNQDLVDAFEEYADREFERNTGKGAEYTKIAQAIRSADEEITSGQEAKEDVFNIGDKSAEKIDQFMDTGKIK
;
A
#
# COMPACT_ATOMS: atom_id res chain seq x y z
N MET A 1 -19.24 10.62 16.48
CA MET A 1 -20.04 9.70 15.65
C MET A 1 -20.97 8.96 16.60
N SER A 2 -22.24 8.79 16.27
CA SER A 2 -23.23 8.19 17.20
C SER A 2 -22.87 6.73 17.48
N ASN A 3 -22.69 6.40 18.77
CA ASN A 3 -22.49 5.03 19.24
C ASN A 3 -23.81 4.26 19.08
N LYS A 4 -23.98 3.59 17.95
CA LYS A 4 -25.16 2.79 17.66
C LYS A 4 -24.96 1.41 18.25
N GLU A 5 -25.86 0.98 19.11
CA GLU A 5 -25.85 -0.40 19.64
C GLU A 5 -25.91 -1.42 18.50
N ALA A 6 -25.28 -2.57 18.71
CA ALA A 6 -25.30 -3.70 17.80
C ALA A 6 -26.73 -4.19 17.60
N ARG A 7 -27.07 -4.54 16.35
CA ARG A 7 -28.38 -5.14 16.02
C ARG A 7 -28.61 -6.43 16.78
N ASN A 8 -27.56 -7.23 16.93
CA ASN A 8 -27.54 -8.35 17.85
C ASN A 8 -26.80 -7.97 19.15
N PRO A 9 -27.46 -7.97 20.31
CA PRO A 9 -26.85 -7.53 21.57
C PRO A 9 -25.67 -8.41 22.03
N LYS A 10 -25.57 -9.66 21.54
CA LYS A 10 -24.44 -10.54 21.84
C LYS A 10 -23.13 -10.08 21.17
N ASN A 11 -23.24 -9.31 20.09
CA ASN A 11 -22.10 -8.76 19.38
C ASN A 11 -21.60 -7.44 20.00
N GLU A 12 -22.34 -6.85 20.95
CA GLU A 12 -22.04 -5.51 21.48
C GLU A 12 -20.66 -5.45 22.14
N GLN A 13 -20.33 -6.42 22.98
CA GLN A 13 -19.03 -6.40 23.68
C GLN A 13 -17.85 -6.63 22.72
N LEU A 14 -18.05 -7.47 21.70
CA LEU A 14 -17.06 -7.67 20.64
C LEU A 14 -16.87 -6.38 19.82
N ALA A 15 -17.95 -5.70 19.44
CA ALA A 15 -17.88 -4.41 18.75
C ALA A 15 -17.18 -3.35 19.59
N GLN A 16 -17.48 -3.31 20.90
CA GLN A 16 -16.85 -2.37 21.82
C GLN A 16 -15.35 -2.64 21.96
N ALA A 17 -14.91 -3.91 21.97
CA ALA A 17 -13.49 -4.24 21.98
C ALA A 17 -12.73 -3.70 20.74
N PHE A 18 -13.37 -3.71 19.57
CA PHE A 18 -12.81 -3.09 18.36
C PHE A 18 -12.83 -1.55 18.40
N GLU A 19 -13.80 -0.94 19.06
CA GLU A 19 -13.83 0.51 19.30
C GLU A 19 -12.72 0.96 20.28
N ASP A 20 -12.43 0.13 21.28
CA ASP A 20 -11.42 0.40 22.30
C ASP A 20 -10.00 0.34 21.69
N ILE A 21 -9.71 -0.65 20.84
CA ILE A 21 -8.44 -0.72 20.10
C ILE A 21 -8.33 0.38 19.03
N ALA A 22 -9.45 0.78 18.39
CA ALA A 22 -9.47 1.94 17.51
C ALA A 22 -9.09 3.22 18.26
N SER A 23 -9.71 3.43 19.43
CA SER A 23 -9.44 4.57 20.31
C SER A 23 -7.99 4.57 20.81
N TYR A 24 -7.44 3.39 21.13
CA TYR A 24 -6.03 3.23 21.49
C TYR A 24 -5.10 3.63 20.34
N GLU A 25 -5.37 3.17 19.12
CA GLU A 25 -4.63 3.54 17.91
C GLU A 25 -4.66 5.04 17.62
N PHE A 26 -5.82 5.69 17.76
CA PHE A 26 -5.93 7.14 17.57
C PHE A 26 -5.14 7.92 18.64
N LYS A 27 -5.05 7.40 19.86
CA LYS A 27 -4.30 8.03 20.97
C LYS A 27 -2.79 7.82 20.85
N HIS A 28 -2.33 6.62 20.51
CA HIS A 28 -0.91 6.26 20.54
C HIS A 28 -0.22 6.27 19.18
N GLY A 29 -0.97 6.13 18.08
CA GLY A 29 -0.42 6.15 16.72
C GLY A 29 -0.56 7.50 15.99
N GLY A 30 -1.23 8.48 16.61
CA GLY A 30 -1.55 9.78 16.04
C GLY A 30 -2.88 9.82 15.28
N LEU A 31 -3.41 11.02 15.04
CA LEU A 31 -4.76 11.29 14.49
C LEU A 31 -5.04 10.75 13.06
N ASN A 32 -4.05 10.12 12.42
CA ASN A 32 -4.12 9.62 11.03
C ASN A 32 -3.69 8.15 10.88
N THR A 33 -3.84 7.29 11.90
CA THR A 33 -3.57 5.86 11.68
C THR A 33 -4.69 5.22 10.88
N GLY A 34 -4.34 4.69 9.70
CA GLY A 34 -5.24 3.83 8.94
C GLY A 34 -5.74 2.62 9.77
N ALA A 35 -4.97 2.21 10.78
CA ALA A 35 -5.36 1.15 11.71
C ALA A 35 -6.57 1.51 12.58
N GLY A 36 -6.59 2.69 13.23
CA GLY A 36 -7.72 3.12 14.05
C GLY A 36 -9.01 3.25 13.23
N ALA A 37 -8.91 3.80 12.00
CA ALA A 37 -10.03 3.88 11.08
C ALA A 37 -10.53 2.48 10.65
N SER A 38 -9.63 1.54 10.40
CA SER A 38 -10.00 0.15 10.07
C SER A 38 -10.71 -0.54 11.23
N TYR A 39 -10.21 -0.43 12.46
CA TYR A 39 -10.87 -1.00 13.64
C TYR A 39 -12.25 -0.39 13.89
N SER A 40 -12.43 0.90 13.64
CA SER A 40 -13.74 1.56 13.72
C SER A 40 -14.73 0.98 12.69
N LYS A 41 -14.27 0.71 11.46
CA LYS A 41 -15.10 0.06 10.43
C LYS A 41 -15.49 -1.36 10.81
N ILE A 42 -14.56 -2.13 11.40
CA ILE A 42 -14.83 -3.49 11.87
C ILE A 42 -15.86 -3.48 13.01
N ALA A 43 -15.72 -2.57 13.98
CA ALA A 43 -16.71 -2.39 15.04
C ALA A 43 -18.11 -2.08 14.47
N GLN A 44 -18.18 -1.23 13.44
CA GLN A 44 -19.43 -0.95 12.74
C GLN A 44 -19.98 -2.18 12.02
N ALA A 45 -19.14 -2.93 11.30
CA ALA A 45 -19.54 -4.14 10.61
C ALA A 45 -20.17 -5.15 11.58
N ILE A 46 -19.52 -5.39 12.73
CA ILE A 46 -19.99 -6.28 13.79
C ILE A 46 -21.36 -5.83 14.34
N ARG A 47 -21.55 -4.50 14.52
CA ARG A 47 -22.84 -3.94 14.97
C ARG A 47 -23.96 -4.10 13.94
N GLU A 48 -23.64 -4.19 12.66
CA GLU A 48 -24.62 -4.35 11.59
C GLU A 48 -25.07 -5.80 11.38
N VAL A 49 -24.38 -6.78 12.00
CA VAL A 49 -24.73 -8.20 11.92
C VAL A 49 -25.94 -8.53 12.81
N ASP A 50 -26.96 -9.15 12.19
CA ASP A 50 -28.18 -9.60 12.87
C ASP A 50 -27.98 -10.94 13.62
N GLU A 51 -27.03 -11.76 13.16
CA GLU A 51 -26.65 -13.04 13.77
C GLU A 51 -25.55 -12.89 14.83
N GLU A 52 -25.43 -13.86 15.74
CA GLU A 52 -24.35 -13.90 16.72
C GLU A 52 -23.06 -14.31 16.02
N ILE A 53 -22.00 -13.52 16.15
CA ILE A 53 -20.68 -13.87 15.64
C ILE A 53 -20.05 -14.88 16.60
N THR A 54 -19.85 -16.10 16.12
CA THR A 54 -19.34 -17.23 16.94
C THR A 54 -17.94 -17.69 16.55
N SER A 55 -17.38 -17.17 15.46
CA SER A 55 -15.98 -17.37 15.07
C SER A 55 -15.51 -16.26 14.13
N GLY A 56 -14.20 -16.09 14.04
CA GLY A 56 -13.54 -15.25 13.06
C GLY A 56 -13.86 -15.72 11.63
N GLU A 57 -13.90 -17.03 11.40
CA GLU A 57 -14.27 -17.61 10.10
C GLU A 57 -15.68 -17.21 9.66
N MET A 58 -16.66 -17.32 10.56
CA MET A 58 -18.03 -16.82 10.30
C MET A 58 -18.00 -15.31 10.03
N ALA A 59 -17.17 -14.56 10.76
CA ALA A 59 -17.13 -13.12 10.64
C ALA A 59 -16.55 -12.63 9.29
N MET A 60 -15.68 -13.42 8.64
CA MET A 60 -15.10 -13.08 7.34
C MET A 60 -16.13 -12.93 6.20
N GLN A 61 -17.35 -13.42 6.39
CA GLN A 61 -18.44 -13.20 5.41
C GLN A 61 -18.96 -11.75 5.44
N TYR A 62 -18.67 -10.99 6.49
CA TYR A 62 -19.15 -9.61 6.67
C TYR A 62 -18.12 -8.59 6.17
N ARG A 63 -18.64 -7.50 5.60
CA ARG A 63 -17.83 -6.41 5.02
C ARG A 63 -16.84 -5.87 6.04
N ASP A 64 -15.64 -5.49 5.58
CA ASP A 64 -14.57 -4.89 6.38
C ASP A 64 -13.87 -5.86 7.38
N ILE A 65 -14.34 -7.11 7.50
CA ILE A 65 -13.72 -8.15 8.35
C ILE A 65 -12.83 -9.06 7.50
N GLY A 66 -11.53 -8.80 7.51
CA GLY A 66 -10.51 -9.65 6.87
C GLY A 66 -9.86 -10.64 7.85
N ALA A 67 -8.97 -11.50 7.34
CA ALA A 67 -8.32 -12.56 8.13
C ALA A 67 -7.65 -12.08 9.43
N LYS A 68 -7.03 -10.89 9.45
CA LYS A 68 -6.42 -10.34 10.68
C LYS A 68 -7.48 -10.01 11.73
N SER A 69 -8.58 -9.38 11.31
CA SER A 69 -9.72 -9.06 12.17
C SER A 69 -10.44 -10.32 12.62
N ALA A 70 -10.55 -11.33 11.76
CA ALA A 70 -11.07 -12.65 12.10
C ALA A 70 -10.26 -13.31 13.22
N SER A 71 -8.92 -13.31 13.14
CA SER A 71 -8.08 -13.80 14.23
C SER A 71 -8.24 -13.00 15.53
N MET A 72 -8.46 -11.69 15.45
CA MET A 72 -8.77 -10.86 16.62
C MET A 72 -10.15 -11.16 17.22
N ILE A 73 -11.13 -11.52 16.38
CA ILE A 73 -12.45 -12.00 16.82
C ILE A 73 -12.29 -13.34 17.54
N ASP A 74 -11.54 -14.28 16.99
CA ASP A 74 -11.25 -15.56 17.65
C ASP A 74 -10.51 -15.35 18.99
N GLU A 75 -9.54 -14.44 19.02
CA GLU A 75 -8.85 -14.06 20.28
C GLU A 75 -9.83 -13.51 21.30
N TYR A 76 -10.75 -12.63 20.89
CA TYR A 76 -11.77 -12.08 21.78
C TYR A 76 -12.71 -13.17 22.30
N LEU A 77 -13.16 -14.08 21.44
CA LEU A 77 -14.04 -15.18 21.82
C LEU A 77 -13.37 -16.16 22.79
N GLU A 78 -12.05 -16.36 22.67
CA GLU A 78 -11.27 -17.21 23.58
C GLU A 78 -10.93 -16.51 24.91
N LYS A 79 -10.47 -15.25 24.85
CA LYS A 79 -9.83 -14.54 26.00
C LYS A 79 -10.67 -13.41 26.59
N GLY A 80 -11.76 -13.01 25.93
CA GLY A 80 -12.62 -11.89 26.31
C GLY A 80 -12.02 -10.50 26.07
N LYS A 81 -10.89 -10.40 25.36
CA LYS A 81 -10.20 -9.13 25.04
C LYS A 81 -9.33 -9.26 23.80
N ILE A 82 -9.17 -8.16 23.07
CA ILE A 82 -8.25 -8.06 21.93
C ILE A 82 -6.92 -7.49 22.43
N SER A 83 -5.81 -8.13 22.05
CA SER A 83 -4.48 -7.64 22.42
C SER A 83 -4.15 -6.32 21.71
N LYS A 84 -3.63 -5.35 22.47
CA LYS A 84 -3.20 -4.05 21.93
C LYS A 84 -1.93 -4.22 21.09
N PRO A 85 -1.82 -3.55 19.94
CA PRO A 85 -0.60 -3.58 19.13
C PRO A 85 0.54 -2.84 19.84
N ALA A 86 1.77 -3.30 19.61
CA ALA A 86 2.97 -2.69 20.16
C ALA A 86 3.09 -1.24 19.70
N THR A 87 3.21 -0.30 20.65
CA THR A 87 3.42 1.12 20.33
C THR A 87 4.73 1.29 19.59
N LYS A 88 4.71 1.88 18.40
CA LYS A 88 5.94 2.39 17.78
C LYS A 88 6.42 3.54 18.65
N HIS A 89 7.52 3.34 19.38
CA HIS A 89 8.13 4.38 20.18
C HIS A 89 8.59 5.49 19.23
N VAL A 90 7.92 6.65 19.30
CA VAL A 90 8.37 7.85 18.62
C VAL A 90 9.43 8.47 19.53
N PRO A 91 10.70 8.56 19.13
CA PRO A 91 11.71 9.21 19.95
C PRO A 91 11.32 10.68 20.16
N GLY A 92 11.07 11.08 21.41
CA GLY A 92 10.85 12.50 21.77
C GLY A 92 9.48 12.86 22.35
N GLN A 93 8.65 11.89 22.75
CA GLN A 93 7.57 12.19 23.70
C GLN A 93 8.00 11.74 25.09
N ASP A 94 8.42 12.71 25.91
CA ASP A 94 8.74 12.50 27.31
C ASP A 94 7.57 11.81 28.02
N ASP A 95 7.87 10.63 28.57
CA ASP A 95 7.05 9.92 29.53
C ASP A 95 6.88 10.80 30.77
N ARG A 96 5.75 11.51 30.83
CA ARG A 96 5.17 11.94 32.10
C ARG A 96 4.02 11.02 32.41
N ASP A 97 4.37 9.99 33.17
CA ASP A 97 3.46 9.31 34.08
C ASP A 97 2.74 10.39 34.90
N ASP A 98 1.45 10.59 34.67
CA ASP A 98 0.59 11.23 35.66
C ASP A 98 -0.71 10.43 35.79
N ASP A 99 -0.72 9.83 36.96
CA ASP A 99 -1.71 9.07 37.70
C ASP A 99 -3.06 9.80 37.84
N GLU A 100 -4.09 8.99 37.97
CA GLU A 100 -5.44 9.22 38.51
C GLU A 100 -6.06 10.65 38.55
N GLY A 101 -7.22 10.75 37.88
CA GLY A 101 -8.40 11.44 38.43
C GLY A 101 -8.59 12.91 38.06
N ASN A 102 -9.64 13.18 37.27
CA ASN A 102 -10.77 14.09 37.57
C ASN A 102 -11.43 14.68 36.29
N GLU A 103 -12.71 14.96 36.43
CA GLU A 103 -13.79 15.35 35.50
C GLU A 103 -13.54 16.32 34.31
N PRO A 104 -14.41 16.27 33.28
CA PRO A 104 -14.27 17.05 32.05
C PRO A 104 -14.71 18.51 32.21
N LYS A 105 -13.88 19.45 31.74
CA LYS A 105 -14.27 20.87 31.60
C LYS A 105 -14.41 21.29 30.14
N HIS A 106 -15.61 21.73 29.83
CA HIS A 106 -16.02 22.43 28.61
C HIS A 106 -15.21 23.71 28.37
N HIS A 107 -14.85 24.00 27.11
CA HIS A 107 -14.68 25.37 26.65
C HIS A 107 -15.27 25.58 25.25
N HIS A 108 -16.01 26.70 25.14
CA HIS A 108 -16.80 27.15 24.02
C HIS A 108 -15.99 27.87 22.93
N HIS A 109 -16.53 27.78 21.71
CA HIS A 109 -16.56 28.73 20.59
C HIS A 109 -15.67 29.99 20.58
N SER A 110 -14.98 30.16 19.45
CA SER A 110 -15.22 31.23 18.45
C SER A 110 -14.47 30.82 17.17
N GLY A 111 -15.03 30.78 15.96
CA GLY A 111 -15.86 31.80 15.33
C GLY A 111 -14.98 32.67 14.43
N HIS A 112 -14.62 32.20 13.23
CA HIS A 112 -14.19 33.12 12.17
C HIS A 112 -14.76 32.73 10.81
N HIS A 113 -15.59 33.64 10.32
CA HIS A 113 -16.34 33.61 9.08
C HIS A 113 -15.58 34.50 8.09
N SER A 114 -15.26 33.99 6.90
CA SER A 114 -14.97 34.85 5.75
C SER A 114 -15.50 34.21 4.48
N LYS A 115 -16.64 34.73 4.01
CA LYS A 115 -17.16 34.55 2.65
C LYS A 115 -16.33 35.39 1.70
N HIS A 116 -15.88 34.83 0.57
CA HIS A 116 -16.29 35.39 -0.73
C HIS A 116 -15.98 34.48 -1.94
N LYS A 117 -17.08 34.21 -2.67
CA LYS A 117 -17.30 34.21 -4.12
C LYS A 117 -16.50 33.25 -5.01
N GLY A 118 -17.28 32.39 -5.66
CA GLY A 118 -16.86 31.44 -6.66
C GLY A 118 -16.41 32.04 -7.98
N HIS A 119 -15.64 31.23 -8.68
CA HIS A 119 -15.67 31.07 -10.13
C HIS A 119 -15.69 29.57 -10.39
N GLY A 120 -16.63 29.12 -11.23
CA GLY A 120 -16.69 27.74 -11.68
C GLY A 120 -15.59 27.48 -12.69
N ASP A 121 -15.04 26.27 -12.65
CA ASP A 121 -14.42 25.65 -13.80
C ASP A 121 -14.53 24.13 -13.67
N GLU A 122 -14.84 23.50 -14.79
CA GLU A 122 -15.15 22.09 -14.94
C GLU A 122 -13.87 21.27 -14.79
N GLY A 123 -13.86 20.27 -13.89
CA GLY A 123 -12.65 19.49 -13.65
C GLY A 123 -12.94 18.14 -13.01
N SER A 124 -13.16 17.14 -13.85
CA SER A 124 -12.82 15.72 -13.64
C SER A 124 -12.92 15.19 -12.20
N HIS A 125 -14.11 14.72 -11.83
CA HIS A 125 -14.27 13.84 -10.69
C HIS A 125 -13.73 12.44 -11.01
N HIS A 126 -12.43 12.20 -10.86
CA HIS A 126 -11.95 10.84 -10.56
C HIS A 126 -12.38 10.51 -9.12
N LYS A 127 -13.62 10.01 -8.99
CA LYS A 127 -14.07 9.35 -7.77
C LYS A 127 -13.17 8.14 -7.55
N SER A 128 -12.41 8.15 -6.46
CA SER A 128 -11.66 6.99 -5.98
C SER A 128 -12.62 5.81 -5.81
N SER A 129 -12.45 4.79 -6.65
CA SER A 129 -13.29 3.60 -6.83
C SER A 129 -13.13 2.55 -5.72
N HIS A 130 -12.91 2.95 -4.48
CA HIS A 130 -12.83 2.03 -3.32
C HIS A 130 -14.16 1.31 -2.99
N HIS A 131 -15.20 1.47 -3.81
CA HIS A 131 -16.57 1.05 -3.51
C HIS A 131 -17.34 0.44 -4.68
N ALA A 132 -16.73 0.24 -5.85
CA ALA A 132 -17.42 -0.41 -6.94
C ALA A 132 -17.48 -1.94 -6.67
N LYS A 133 -18.70 -2.48 -6.61
CA LYS A 133 -18.91 -3.93 -6.50
C LYS A 133 -18.52 -4.61 -7.81
N ALA A 134 -17.88 -5.76 -7.72
CA ALA A 134 -17.61 -6.62 -8.86
C ALA A 134 -18.92 -7.11 -9.49
N LYS A 135 -18.97 -7.14 -10.82
CA LYS A 135 -20.12 -7.68 -11.57
C LYS A 135 -20.34 -9.14 -11.20
N ASN A 136 -19.27 -9.92 -11.13
CA ASN A 136 -19.27 -11.23 -10.53
C ASN A 136 -18.83 -11.15 -9.06
N TYR A 137 -19.72 -11.48 -8.13
CA TYR A 137 -19.47 -11.35 -6.69
C TYR A 137 -18.28 -12.19 -6.20
N LYS A 138 -17.95 -13.30 -6.87
CA LYS A 138 -16.82 -14.16 -6.50
C LYS A 138 -15.47 -13.51 -6.77
N ASN A 139 -15.42 -12.56 -7.70
CA ASN A 139 -14.20 -11.82 -8.02
C ASN A 139 -13.95 -10.67 -7.04
N GLN A 140 -14.89 -10.35 -6.15
CA GLN A 140 -14.80 -9.18 -5.28
C GLN A 140 -13.55 -9.21 -4.40
N ALA A 141 -13.31 -10.31 -3.69
CA ALA A 141 -12.18 -10.42 -2.78
C ALA A 141 -10.83 -10.32 -3.51
N LEU A 142 -10.77 -10.86 -4.73
CA LEU A 142 -9.60 -10.77 -5.59
C LEU A 142 -9.37 -9.33 -6.11
N ALA A 143 -10.44 -8.65 -6.56
CA ALA A 143 -10.37 -7.26 -7.00
C ALA A 143 -9.93 -6.33 -5.85
N ASP A 144 -10.46 -6.55 -4.65
CA ASP A 144 -10.11 -5.78 -3.46
C ASP A 144 -8.64 -6.00 -3.07
N ALA A 145 -8.12 -7.24 -3.18
CA ALA A 145 -6.71 -7.52 -2.93
C ALA A 145 -5.77 -6.78 -3.91
N PHE A 146 -6.14 -6.69 -5.19
CA PHE A 146 -5.36 -5.92 -6.17
C PHE A 146 -5.47 -4.40 -5.94
N GLU A 147 -6.61 -3.91 -5.45
CA GLU A 147 -6.75 -2.50 -5.06
C GLU A 147 -5.85 -2.20 -3.85
N ASP A 148 -5.85 -3.06 -2.83
CA ASP A 148 -4.96 -2.93 -1.66
C ASP A 148 -3.48 -2.93 -2.07
N LEU A 149 -3.08 -3.83 -2.98
CA LEU A 149 -1.73 -3.87 -3.55
C LEU A 149 -1.40 -2.57 -4.29
N ALA A 150 -2.34 -2.07 -5.10
CA ALA A 150 -2.17 -0.80 -5.80
C ALA A 150 -1.98 0.39 -4.86
N HIS A 151 -2.72 0.40 -3.74
CA HIS A 151 -2.61 1.43 -2.72
C HIS A 151 -1.29 1.36 -1.97
N TYR A 152 -0.83 0.15 -1.67
CA TYR A 152 0.47 -0.08 -1.07
C TYR A 152 1.60 0.47 -1.96
N ASP A 153 1.62 0.10 -3.23
CA ASP A 153 2.65 0.53 -4.19
C ASP A 153 2.70 2.04 -4.38
N ARG A 154 1.54 2.69 -4.51
CA ARG A 154 1.49 4.16 -4.56
C ARG A 154 2.04 4.80 -3.30
N LYS A 155 1.81 4.19 -2.14
CA LYS A 155 2.25 4.72 -0.84
C LYS A 155 3.77 4.61 -0.66
N ILE A 156 4.39 3.55 -1.18
CA ILE A 156 5.86 3.38 -1.17
C ILE A 156 6.55 4.10 -2.34
N GLY A 157 5.80 4.85 -3.16
CA GLY A 157 6.33 5.68 -4.24
C GLY A 157 6.34 5.01 -5.62
N ASP A 158 5.95 3.74 -5.76
CA ASP A 158 5.81 3.09 -7.05
C ASP A 158 4.45 3.37 -7.71
N SER A 159 4.33 4.57 -8.26
CA SER A 159 3.09 5.03 -8.92
C SER A 159 2.71 4.18 -10.13
N ASN A 160 3.68 3.59 -10.83
CA ASN A 160 3.44 2.81 -12.06
C ASN A 160 2.92 1.40 -11.73
N ALA A 161 3.54 0.73 -10.76
CA ALA A 161 3.05 -0.55 -10.26
C ALA A 161 1.63 -0.38 -9.67
N GLY A 162 1.45 0.65 -8.84
CA GLY A 162 0.14 0.97 -8.29
C GLY A 162 -0.92 1.29 -9.34
N MET A 163 -0.58 1.98 -10.44
CA MET A 163 -1.50 2.18 -11.55
C MET A 163 -1.83 0.88 -12.29
N SER A 164 -0.84 0.01 -12.48
CA SER A 164 -1.01 -1.28 -13.16
C SER A 164 -1.94 -2.20 -12.36
N TYR A 165 -1.73 -2.31 -11.05
CA TYR A 165 -2.60 -3.10 -10.18
C TYR A 165 -4.00 -2.51 -10.04
N SER A 166 -4.15 -1.18 -10.08
CA SER A 166 -5.49 -0.56 -10.13
C SER A 166 -6.26 -0.98 -11.39
N LYS A 167 -5.60 -1.01 -12.56
CA LYS A 167 -6.22 -1.45 -13.81
C LYS A 167 -6.61 -2.92 -13.77
N VAL A 168 -5.79 -3.76 -13.13
CA VAL A 168 -6.10 -5.18 -12.94
C VAL A 168 -7.30 -5.36 -12.00
N ALA A 169 -7.34 -4.62 -10.88
CA ALA A 169 -8.48 -4.62 -9.96
C ALA A 169 -9.78 -4.24 -10.68
N GLU A 170 -9.73 -3.18 -11.49
CA GLU A 170 -10.85 -2.74 -12.33
C GLU A 170 -11.27 -3.81 -13.34
N ALA A 171 -10.33 -4.41 -14.06
CA ALA A 171 -10.63 -5.45 -15.05
C ALA A 171 -11.25 -6.71 -14.42
N ILE A 172 -10.76 -7.15 -13.26
CA ILE A 172 -11.31 -8.29 -12.51
C ILE A 172 -12.72 -7.96 -11.99
N ARG A 173 -12.94 -6.73 -11.52
CA ARG A 173 -14.23 -6.24 -11.05
C ARG A 173 -15.27 -6.18 -12.16
N ASP A 174 -14.86 -5.75 -13.35
CA ASP A 174 -15.73 -5.60 -14.52
C ASP A 174 -15.94 -6.91 -15.31
N ALA A 175 -15.20 -7.97 -14.99
CA ALA A 175 -15.36 -9.27 -15.60
C ALA A 175 -16.67 -9.94 -15.13
N ASP A 176 -17.49 -10.37 -16.09
CA ASP A 176 -18.70 -11.14 -15.83
C ASP A 176 -18.40 -12.62 -15.51
N ILE A 177 -17.22 -13.10 -15.93
CA ILE A 177 -16.72 -14.46 -15.70
C ILE A 177 -16.02 -14.57 -14.35
N GLU A 178 -16.11 -15.75 -13.73
CA GLU A 178 -15.38 -16.08 -12.50
C GLU A 178 -13.89 -16.28 -12.81
N VAL A 179 -13.02 -15.75 -11.98
CA VAL A 179 -11.57 -15.96 -12.09
C VAL A 179 -11.18 -17.24 -11.36
N GLU A 180 -10.98 -18.31 -12.13
CA GLU A 180 -10.62 -19.64 -11.59
C GLU A 180 -9.10 -19.88 -11.51
N SER A 181 -8.31 -19.15 -12.30
CA SER A 181 -6.84 -19.21 -12.30
C SER A 181 -6.24 -17.99 -12.99
N GLY A 182 -4.95 -17.75 -12.78
CA GLY A 182 -4.17 -16.74 -13.47
C GLY A 182 -4.14 -16.95 -14.99
N ASP A 183 -4.00 -18.20 -15.47
CA ASP A 183 -4.02 -18.52 -16.90
C ASP A 183 -5.40 -18.27 -17.52
N HIS A 184 -6.47 -18.57 -16.77
CA HIS A 184 -7.83 -18.25 -17.19
C HIS A 184 -8.03 -16.73 -17.28
N ALA A 185 -7.62 -15.99 -16.26
CA ALA A 185 -7.71 -14.54 -16.25
C ALA A 185 -6.92 -13.90 -17.39
N MET A 186 -5.69 -14.34 -17.65
CA MET A 186 -4.84 -13.83 -18.72
C MET A 186 -5.47 -14.02 -20.12
N LYS A 187 -6.23 -15.10 -20.34
CA LYS A 187 -6.88 -15.39 -21.62
C LYS A 187 -8.19 -14.63 -21.82
N HIS A 188 -8.91 -14.33 -20.75
CA HIS A 188 -10.29 -13.86 -20.83
C HIS A 188 -10.53 -12.46 -20.26
N ILE A 189 -9.57 -11.89 -19.52
CA ILE A 189 -9.67 -10.57 -18.90
C ILE A 189 -8.58 -9.66 -19.47
N PRO A 190 -8.93 -8.70 -20.35
CA PRO A 190 -7.99 -7.73 -20.89
C PRO A 190 -7.29 -6.95 -19.77
N GLY A 191 -5.97 -6.77 -19.89
CA GLY A 191 -5.16 -6.06 -18.88
C GLY A 191 -4.58 -6.97 -17.79
N VAL A 192 -4.92 -8.26 -17.75
CA VAL A 192 -4.24 -9.25 -16.90
C VAL A 192 -3.03 -9.81 -17.65
N GLY A 193 -1.83 -9.40 -17.23
CA GLY A 193 -0.56 -9.95 -17.75
C GLY A 193 0.00 -11.09 -16.88
N LYS A 194 1.11 -11.71 -17.33
CA LYS A 194 1.77 -12.84 -16.65
C LYS A 194 2.02 -12.61 -15.15
N LYS A 195 2.48 -11.41 -14.78
CA LYS A 195 2.75 -11.03 -13.37
C LYS A 195 1.46 -10.97 -12.54
N SER A 196 0.42 -10.34 -13.08
CA SER A 196 -0.90 -10.30 -12.44
C SER A 196 -1.53 -11.71 -12.36
N ALA A 197 -1.34 -12.55 -13.37
CA ALA A 197 -1.78 -13.94 -13.36
C ALA A 197 -1.11 -14.75 -12.24
N ALA A 198 0.19 -14.53 -11.99
CA ALA A 198 0.88 -15.16 -10.86
C ALA A 198 0.29 -14.71 -9.51
N ALA A 199 0.08 -13.40 -9.32
CA ALA A 199 -0.55 -12.86 -8.11
C ALA A 199 -2.01 -13.34 -7.94
N ILE A 200 -2.74 -13.57 -9.03
CA ILE A 200 -4.07 -14.20 -9.00
C ILE A 200 -3.96 -15.64 -8.48
N ASN A 201 -3.03 -16.44 -9.00
CA ASN A 201 -2.83 -17.81 -8.53
C ASN A 201 -2.43 -17.85 -7.06
N GLU A 202 -1.58 -16.93 -6.62
CA GLU A 202 -1.19 -16.78 -5.22
C GLU A 202 -2.40 -16.46 -4.33
N PHE A 203 -3.23 -15.50 -4.75
CA PHE A 203 -4.46 -15.16 -4.03
C PHE A 203 -5.42 -16.35 -3.96
N LEU A 204 -5.60 -17.08 -5.06
CA LEU A 204 -6.50 -18.24 -5.08
C LEU A 204 -5.97 -19.40 -4.21
N ALA A 205 -4.65 -19.54 -4.08
CA ALA A 205 -4.04 -20.56 -3.24
C ALA A 205 -3.99 -20.18 -1.75
N THR A 206 -3.75 -18.92 -1.42
CA THR A 206 -3.43 -18.46 -0.06
C THR A 206 -4.46 -17.51 0.55
N GLY A 207 -5.38 -16.98 -0.26
CA GLY A 207 -6.35 -15.95 0.10
C GLY A 207 -5.78 -14.54 0.23
N LYS A 208 -4.50 -14.33 -0.10
CA LYS A 208 -3.82 -13.03 -0.02
C LYS A 208 -2.83 -12.86 -1.18
N ILE A 209 -2.51 -11.62 -1.49
CA ILE A 209 -1.34 -11.29 -2.32
C ILE A 209 -0.34 -10.69 -1.34
N GLU A 210 0.83 -11.31 -1.21
CA GLU A 210 1.88 -10.74 -0.37
C GLU A 210 2.28 -9.37 -0.93
N MET A 211 2.33 -8.36 -0.06
CA MET A 211 2.77 -7.00 -0.42
C MET A 211 4.29 -6.94 -0.74
N ASN A 212 4.96 -8.09 -0.64
CA ASN A 212 6.33 -8.35 -1.06
C ASN A 212 6.40 -9.35 -2.23
N ALA A 213 5.26 -9.66 -2.88
CA ALA A 213 5.20 -10.58 -4.01
C ALA A 213 6.34 -10.23 -4.97
N PRO A 214 7.22 -11.20 -5.28
CA PRO A 214 8.53 -10.89 -5.81
C PRO A 214 8.39 -10.14 -7.13
N ASN A 215 8.70 -8.86 -7.10
CA ASN A 215 9.21 -8.10 -8.25
C ASN A 215 10.61 -8.60 -8.66
N LYS A 216 10.94 -9.86 -8.40
CA LYS A 216 12.24 -10.49 -8.61
C LYS A 216 12.02 -11.82 -9.34
N GLU A 217 11.81 -11.74 -10.65
CA GLU A 217 12.56 -12.49 -11.66
C GLU A 217 12.47 -11.74 -13.01
N PRO A 218 13.53 -11.77 -13.83
CA PRO A 218 13.70 -10.86 -14.95
C PRO A 218 12.69 -11.16 -16.06
N ASP A 219 12.04 -10.12 -16.59
CA ASP A 219 11.36 -10.23 -17.88
C ASP A 219 12.38 -10.76 -18.89
N GLN A 220 12.09 -11.96 -19.39
CA GLN A 220 12.57 -12.40 -20.67
C GLN A 220 12.06 -11.40 -21.70
N GLU A 221 12.98 -10.95 -22.54
CA GLU A 221 12.76 -10.14 -23.73
C GLU A 221 11.52 -10.65 -24.49
N GLU A 222 10.40 -9.94 -24.41
CA GLU A 222 9.39 -10.01 -25.47
C GLU A 222 9.49 -8.73 -26.30
N GLU A 223 10.17 -8.85 -27.43
CA GLU A 223 10.00 -7.98 -28.58
C GLU A 223 8.55 -8.09 -29.07
N GLY A 224 7.66 -7.29 -28.50
CA GLY A 224 6.31 -7.09 -28.99
C GLY A 224 6.22 -5.78 -29.77
N GLN A 225 6.32 -5.88 -31.10
CA GLN A 225 5.88 -4.82 -32.02
C GLN A 225 4.40 -4.52 -31.74
N GLY A 226 4.14 -3.31 -31.24
CA GLY A 226 2.82 -2.73 -31.12
C GLY A 226 2.95 -1.27 -31.47
N ASP A 227 2.81 -0.98 -32.77
CA ASP A 227 2.60 0.37 -33.28
C ASP A 227 1.30 0.91 -32.65
N ASP A 228 1.44 1.86 -31.72
CA ASP A 228 0.38 2.82 -31.43
C ASP A 228 1.03 4.17 -31.15
N GLU A 229 0.60 5.16 -31.93
CA GLU A 229 1.20 6.48 -32.07
C GLU A 229 1.15 7.23 -30.74
N ARG A 230 2.25 7.18 -29.97
CA ARG A 230 2.42 8.03 -28.79
C ARG A 230 2.66 9.47 -29.24
N GLN A 231 1.69 10.33 -28.98
CA GLN A 231 1.89 11.78 -28.97
C GLN A 231 3.04 12.12 -28.00
N ASP A 232 4.04 12.79 -28.56
CA ASP A 232 5.19 13.34 -27.86
C ASP A 232 4.73 14.30 -26.75
N VAL A 233 4.72 13.82 -25.51
CA VAL A 233 4.80 14.68 -24.33
C VAL A 233 6.13 14.43 -23.65
N ASP A 234 7.01 15.43 -23.70
CA ASP A 234 8.30 15.48 -23.04
C ASP A 234 8.13 15.37 -21.51
N ASP A 235 8.08 14.13 -21.01
CA ASP A 235 8.06 13.78 -19.58
C ASP A 235 9.48 13.55 -19.03
N THR A 236 10.49 14.25 -19.56
CA THR A 236 11.85 14.27 -18.96
C THR A 236 11.96 15.26 -17.80
N SER A 237 10.95 16.11 -17.64
CA SER A 237 10.89 17.17 -16.61
C SER A 237 10.79 16.62 -15.18
N ARG A 238 10.00 15.55 -14.96
CA ARG A 238 9.69 15.04 -13.61
C ARG A 238 10.90 14.45 -12.88
N TYR A 239 11.91 13.98 -13.61
CA TYR A 239 13.07 13.28 -13.05
C TYR A 239 14.33 14.15 -12.92
N LYS A 240 14.39 15.30 -13.61
CA LYS A 240 15.53 16.24 -13.52
C LYS A 240 15.62 16.99 -12.20
N GLY A 241 14.57 17.00 -11.39
CA GLY A 241 14.48 17.79 -10.14
C GLY A 241 15.24 17.24 -8.93
N HIS A 242 15.88 16.07 -9.02
CA HIS A 242 16.48 15.39 -7.86
C HIS A 242 18.02 15.43 -7.79
N LYS A 243 18.71 16.03 -8.76
CA LYS A 243 20.19 15.97 -8.95
C LYS A 243 21.06 16.62 -7.86
N HIS A 244 20.48 17.00 -6.72
CA HIS A 244 21.19 17.73 -5.66
C HIS A 244 20.81 17.28 -4.24
N MET A 245 20.23 16.10 -4.08
CA MET A 245 19.96 15.54 -2.75
C MET A 245 21.15 14.69 -2.29
N HIS A 246 21.70 15.02 -1.13
CA HIS A 246 22.76 14.23 -0.53
C HIS A 246 22.24 12.87 -0.04
N ALA A 247 23.09 11.85 -0.10
CA ALA A 247 22.84 10.57 0.54
C ALA A 247 22.70 10.73 2.05
N THR A 248 21.76 9.99 2.62
CA THR A 248 21.52 9.91 4.07
C THR A 248 22.80 9.47 4.77
N ASN A 249 23.45 8.44 4.23
CA ASN A 249 24.83 8.10 4.52
C ASN A 249 25.78 8.71 3.48
N PRO A 250 26.66 9.66 3.84
CA PRO A 250 27.56 10.31 2.89
C PRO A 250 28.50 9.37 2.14
N LYS A 251 28.80 8.18 2.69
CA LYS A 251 29.65 7.18 2.01
C LYS A 251 28.99 6.56 0.77
N ASN A 252 27.67 6.61 0.70
CA ASN A 252 26.92 6.14 -0.45
C ASN A 252 26.84 7.19 -1.57
N GLN A 253 27.33 8.42 -1.36
CA GLN A 253 27.14 9.52 -2.30
C GLN A 253 27.71 9.22 -3.68
N ASP A 254 28.95 8.72 -3.77
CA ASP A 254 29.58 8.45 -5.06
C ASP A 254 28.83 7.35 -5.85
N LEU A 255 28.26 6.37 -5.13
CA LEU A 255 27.43 5.32 -5.71
C LEU A 255 26.08 5.87 -6.20
N VAL A 256 25.46 6.77 -5.43
CA VAL A 256 24.24 7.48 -5.84
C VAL A 256 24.50 8.28 -7.11
N ASP A 257 25.56 9.08 -7.14
CA ASP A 257 25.93 9.92 -8.28
C ASP A 257 26.16 9.06 -9.53
N ALA A 258 26.81 7.91 -9.38
CA ALA A 258 27.02 6.97 -10.49
C ALA A 258 25.71 6.37 -11.03
N PHE A 259 24.74 6.05 -10.17
CA PHE A 259 23.43 5.55 -10.60
C PHE A 259 22.58 6.67 -11.21
N GLU A 260 22.65 7.91 -10.71
CA GLU A 260 21.96 9.06 -11.32
C GLU A 260 22.52 9.36 -12.72
N GLU A 261 23.84 9.37 -12.89
CA GLU A 261 24.47 9.53 -14.21
C GLU A 261 24.08 8.36 -15.15
N TYR A 262 24.07 7.14 -14.63
CA TYR A 262 23.67 5.99 -15.43
C TYR A 262 22.20 6.05 -15.85
N ALA A 263 21.32 6.48 -14.95
CA ALA A 263 19.90 6.70 -15.24
C ALA A 263 19.70 7.74 -16.33
N ASP A 264 20.42 8.87 -16.27
CA ASP A 264 20.39 9.91 -17.31
C ASP A 264 20.75 9.34 -18.69
N ARG A 265 21.82 8.55 -18.78
CA ARG A 265 22.24 7.93 -20.06
C ARG A 265 21.21 6.92 -20.56
N GLU A 266 20.55 6.19 -19.66
CA GLU A 266 19.50 5.24 -20.05
C GLU A 266 18.21 5.94 -20.44
N PHE A 267 17.86 7.11 -19.88
CA PHE A 267 16.72 7.92 -20.35
C PHE A 267 16.84 8.29 -21.83
N GLU A 268 18.04 8.56 -22.33
CA GLU A 268 18.27 8.86 -23.75
C GLU A 268 17.97 7.69 -24.67
N ARG A 269 17.99 6.45 -24.15
CA ARG A 269 17.77 5.22 -24.91
C ARG A 269 16.39 4.63 -24.69
N ASN A 270 15.94 4.61 -23.44
CA ASN A 270 14.71 4.00 -22.99
C ASN A 270 14.25 4.67 -21.69
N THR A 271 13.15 5.41 -21.76
CA THR A 271 12.59 6.15 -20.63
C THR A 271 12.24 5.26 -19.43
N GLY A 272 11.84 4.01 -19.68
CA GLY A 272 11.55 3.02 -18.62
C GLY A 272 12.81 2.62 -17.85
N LYS A 273 13.91 2.35 -18.55
CA LYS A 273 15.20 2.00 -17.92
C LYS A 273 15.78 3.16 -17.14
N GLY A 274 15.73 4.38 -17.69
CA GLY A 274 16.14 5.58 -16.96
C GLY A 274 15.36 5.76 -15.65
N ALA A 275 14.03 5.54 -15.68
CA ALA A 275 13.20 5.62 -14.49
C ALA A 275 13.52 4.53 -13.46
N GLU A 276 13.84 3.30 -13.89
CA GLU A 276 14.27 2.21 -13.01
C GLU A 276 15.56 2.55 -12.26
N TYR A 277 16.60 2.99 -12.97
CA TYR A 277 17.87 3.37 -12.34
C TYR A 277 17.77 4.63 -11.47
N THR A 278 16.82 5.51 -11.78
CA THR A 278 16.49 6.64 -10.88
C THR A 278 15.94 6.13 -9.54
N LYS A 279 15.01 5.16 -9.55
CA LYS A 279 14.48 4.56 -8.32
C LYS A 279 15.57 3.87 -7.51
N ILE A 280 16.50 3.20 -8.18
CA ILE A 280 17.66 2.57 -7.54
C ILE A 280 18.56 3.62 -6.87
N ALA A 281 18.89 4.71 -7.57
CA ALA A 281 19.65 5.83 -6.98
C ALA A 281 18.96 6.39 -5.73
N GLN A 282 17.63 6.56 -5.78
CA GLN A 282 16.84 7.03 -4.64
C GLN A 282 16.88 6.07 -3.45
N ALA A 283 16.82 4.76 -3.70
CA ALA A 283 16.89 3.74 -2.66
C ALA A 283 18.26 3.75 -1.96
N ILE A 284 19.35 3.77 -2.74
CA ILE A 284 20.73 3.87 -2.25
C ILE A 284 20.93 5.17 -1.44
N ARG A 285 20.38 6.29 -1.93
CA ARG A 285 20.44 7.59 -1.25
C ARG A 285 19.72 7.59 0.10
N SER A 286 18.67 6.80 0.22
CA SER A 286 17.84 6.72 1.44
C SER A 286 18.36 5.67 2.44
N ALA A 287 19.36 4.86 2.06
CA ALA A 287 19.95 3.88 2.95
C ALA A 287 20.72 4.58 4.09
N ASP A 288 20.42 4.16 5.32
CA ASP A 288 21.07 4.66 6.54
C ASP A 288 22.50 4.09 6.70
N GLU A 289 22.70 2.85 6.26
CA GLU A 289 23.99 2.14 6.33
C GLU A 289 24.81 2.29 5.05
N GLU A 290 26.12 2.09 5.17
CA GLU A 290 27.04 2.07 4.04
C GLU A 290 26.80 0.81 3.21
N ILE A 291 26.58 0.97 1.90
CA ILE A 291 26.47 -0.16 0.98
C ILE A 291 27.87 -0.58 0.57
N THR A 292 28.28 -1.80 0.89
CA THR A 292 29.63 -2.30 0.57
C THR A 292 29.65 -3.39 -0.51
N SER A 293 28.50 -3.98 -0.83
CA SER A 293 28.36 -4.95 -1.91
C SER A 293 26.94 -4.95 -2.49
N GLY A 294 26.79 -5.47 -3.71
CA GLY A 294 25.51 -5.70 -4.35
C GLY A 294 24.65 -6.72 -3.60
N GLN A 295 25.28 -7.76 -3.02
CA GLN A 295 24.56 -8.77 -2.24
C GLN A 295 23.95 -8.18 -0.97
N GLU A 296 24.72 -7.39 -0.21
CA GLU A 296 24.24 -6.66 0.97
C GLU A 296 23.11 -5.69 0.58
N ALA A 297 23.31 -4.90 -0.48
CA ALA A 297 22.29 -3.98 -0.97
C ALA A 297 20.99 -4.70 -1.36
N LYS A 298 21.07 -5.90 -1.93
CA LYS A 298 19.90 -6.70 -2.31
C LYS A 298 19.08 -7.18 -1.11
N GLU A 299 19.72 -7.37 0.03
CA GLU A 299 19.11 -7.82 1.29
C GLU A 299 18.54 -6.65 2.09
N ASP A 300 19.31 -5.57 2.21
CA ASP A 300 19.01 -4.48 3.15
C ASP A 300 18.34 -3.26 2.49
N VAL A 301 18.46 -3.10 1.17
CA VAL A 301 17.92 -1.94 0.46
C VAL A 301 16.74 -2.36 -0.42
N PHE A 302 15.57 -1.81 -0.09
CA PHE A 302 14.35 -2.01 -0.85
C PHE A 302 14.54 -1.57 -2.32
N ASN A 303 13.97 -2.32 -3.28
CA ASN A 303 14.12 -2.14 -4.74
C ASN A 303 15.49 -2.42 -5.36
N ILE A 304 16.44 -3.06 -4.65
CA ILE A 304 17.64 -3.62 -5.28
C ILE A 304 17.38 -5.07 -5.72
N GLY A 305 17.44 -5.30 -7.03
CA GLY A 305 17.40 -6.62 -7.68
C GLY A 305 18.78 -7.09 -8.16
N ASP A 306 18.85 -8.27 -8.78
CA ASP A 306 20.11 -8.91 -9.21
C ASP A 306 20.95 -8.02 -10.12
N LYS A 307 20.34 -7.46 -11.18
CA LYS A 307 21.04 -6.62 -12.15
C LYS A 307 21.58 -5.32 -11.53
N SER A 308 20.84 -4.74 -10.57
CA SER A 308 21.31 -3.57 -9.84
C SER A 308 22.40 -3.93 -8.83
N ALA A 309 22.31 -5.10 -8.19
CA ALA A 309 23.37 -5.61 -7.33
C ALA A 309 24.68 -5.81 -8.11
N GLU A 310 24.62 -6.42 -9.29
CA GLU A 310 25.78 -6.55 -10.19
C GLU A 310 26.39 -5.18 -10.57
N LYS A 311 25.55 -4.14 -10.75
CA LYS A 311 26.01 -2.77 -11.04
C LYS A 311 26.63 -2.09 -9.82
N ILE A 312 26.13 -2.39 -8.62
CA ILE A 312 26.75 -1.95 -7.37
C ILE A 312 28.14 -2.58 -7.26
N ASP A 313 28.25 -3.90 -7.45
CA ASP A 313 29.54 -4.60 -7.43
C ASP A 313 30.49 -4.05 -8.51
N GLN A 314 29.99 -3.82 -9.72
CA GLN A 314 30.77 -3.17 -10.79
C GLN A 314 31.28 -1.78 -10.38
N PHE A 315 30.47 -1.00 -9.66
CA PHE A 315 30.90 0.29 -9.15
C PHE A 315 31.96 0.13 -8.06
N MET A 316 31.81 -0.81 -7.13
CA MET A 316 32.82 -1.07 -6.10
C MET A 316 34.17 -1.47 -6.71
N ASP A 317 34.15 -2.25 -7.79
CA ASP A 317 35.35 -2.71 -8.48
C ASP A 317 36.01 -1.63 -9.35
N THR A 318 35.20 -0.79 -10.02
CA THR A 318 35.68 0.07 -11.12
C THR A 318 35.46 1.56 -10.91
N GLY A 319 34.71 1.95 -9.88
CA GLY A 319 34.25 3.31 -9.60
C GLY A 319 33.24 3.85 -10.62
N LYS A 320 32.70 3.01 -11.51
CA LYS A 320 31.78 3.42 -12.58
C LYS A 320 30.76 2.35 -12.90
N ILE A 321 29.56 2.77 -13.33
CA ILE A 321 28.51 1.89 -13.85
C ILE A 321 28.49 2.01 -15.38
N LYS A 322 28.40 0.88 -16.09
CA LYS A 322 28.38 0.82 -17.56
C LYS A 322 27.06 0.32 -18.12
#